data_AF-A0A7G7WAQ6-F1
#
_entry.id   AF-A0A7G7WAQ6-F1
#
_cell.length_a   1.000
_cell.length_b   1.000
_cell.length_c   1.000
_cell.angle_alpha   90.00
_cell.angle_beta   90.00
_cell.angle_gamma   90.00
#
_symmetry.space_group_name_H-M   'P 1'
#
loop_
_entity.id
_entity.type
_entity.pdbx_description
1 polymer ?
#
loop_
_entity_poly.entity_id
_entity_poly.type
_entity_poly.pdbx_seq_one_letter_code
_entity_poly.pdbx_strand_id
1 'polypeptide(L)'
;MKQELQELKRQVRAPWWHFTGLVLAAIAVGLGLISNSNQHTENLAFVNQPHKGDVYHIRTENGNYSLLKVQEVGGNTVRLLANNYETNKSTKVEELDKPESFAKEPMELTLLDLQIMLEKDEIIDVERP
;
A
#
# COMPACT_ATOMS: atom_id res chain seq x y z
N MET A 1 -55.29 -6.59 24.02
CA MET A 1 -53.93 -6.05 24.32
C MET A 1 -52.76 -6.98 24.00
N LYS A 2 -52.46 -8.07 24.73
CA LYS A 2 -51.25 -8.89 24.40
C LYS A 2 -51.34 -9.67 23.07
N GLN A 3 -52.53 -10.12 22.67
CA GLN A 3 -52.74 -10.86 21.41
C GLN A 3 -52.69 -9.93 20.17
N GLU A 4 -53.30 -8.74 20.22
CA GLU A 4 -53.23 -7.76 19.13
C GLU A 4 -51.80 -7.27 18.87
N LEU A 5 -50.98 -7.15 19.92
CA LEU A 5 -49.56 -6.79 19.78
C LEU A 5 -48.74 -7.87 19.05
N GLN A 6 -49.13 -9.14 19.17
CA GLN A 6 -48.45 -10.26 18.49
C GLN A 6 -48.85 -10.35 17.01
N GLU A 7 -50.09 -10.03 16.66
CA GLU A 7 -50.55 -9.97 15.26
C GLU A 7 -49.90 -8.79 14.51
N LEU A 8 -49.80 -7.62 15.12
CA LEU A 8 -49.08 -6.47 14.56
C LEU A 8 -47.60 -6.78 14.31
N LYS A 9 -46.91 -7.43 15.26
CA LYS A 9 -45.52 -7.86 15.06
C LYS A 9 -45.34 -8.85 13.91
N ARG A 10 -46.35 -9.65 13.59
CA ARG A 10 -46.32 -10.62 12.49
C ARG A 10 -46.53 -9.97 11.11
N GLN A 11 -47.26 -8.85 11.06
CA GLN A 11 -47.47 -8.03 9.85
C GLN A 11 -46.27 -7.12 9.53
N VAL A 12 -45.50 -6.70 10.53
CA VAL A 12 -44.38 -5.74 10.39
C VAL A 12 -43.02 -6.46 10.31
N ARG A 13 -43.00 -7.71 9.82
CA ARG A 13 -41.75 -8.45 9.67
C ARG A 13 -40.94 -7.82 8.54
N ALA A 14 -39.87 -7.11 8.90
CA ALA A 14 -39.04 -6.40 7.94
C ALA A 14 -38.56 -7.35 6.81
N PRO A 15 -38.81 -7.02 5.53
CA PRO A 15 -38.33 -7.80 4.41
C PRO A 15 -36.80 -7.96 4.46
N TRP A 16 -36.30 -9.17 4.28
CA TRP A 16 -34.85 -9.47 4.31
C TRP A 16 -34.05 -8.65 3.28
N TRP A 17 -34.72 -8.17 2.22
CA TRP A 17 -34.16 -7.32 1.16
C TRP A 17 -33.73 -5.92 1.62
N HIS A 18 -34.21 -5.41 2.77
CA HIS A 18 -33.74 -4.12 3.30
C HIS A 18 -32.30 -4.16 3.83
N PHE A 19 -31.76 -5.35 4.09
CA PHE A 19 -30.38 -5.51 4.55
C PHE A 19 -29.38 -5.65 3.40
N THR A 20 -29.82 -5.61 2.14
CA THR A 20 -28.94 -5.69 0.96
C THR A 20 -27.84 -4.62 0.99
N GLY A 21 -28.18 -3.39 1.42
CA GLY A 21 -27.19 -2.32 1.59
C GLY A 21 -26.14 -2.62 2.68
N LEU A 22 -26.54 -3.22 3.80
CA LEU A 22 -25.60 -3.65 4.84
C LEU A 22 -24.72 -4.81 4.38
N VAL A 23 -25.28 -5.76 3.64
CA VAL A 23 -24.52 -6.87 3.05
C VAL A 23 -23.50 -6.35 2.04
N LEU A 24 -23.89 -5.43 1.15
CA LEU A 24 -22.98 -4.78 0.20
C LEU A 24 -21.86 -4.00 0.90
N ALA A 25 -22.19 -3.23 1.94
CA ALA A 25 -21.20 -2.51 2.72
C ALA A 25 -20.22 -3.45 3.42
N ALA A 26 -20.71 -4.55 4.00
CA ALA A 26 -19.86 -5.56 4.63
C ALA A 26 -18.91 -6.24 3.62
N ILE A 27 -19.39 -6.53 2.42
CA ILE A 27 -18.55 -7.07 1.33
C ILE A 27 -17.48 -6.06 0.92
N ALA A 28 -17.83 -4.78 0.73
CA ALA A 28 -16.87 -3.75 0.34
C ALA A 28 -15.76 -3.57 1.38
N VAL A 29 -16.11 -3.56 2.67
CA VAL A 29 -15.13 -3.52 3.77
C VAL A 29 -14.25 -4.77 3.76
N GLY A 30 -14.83 -5.95 3.59
CA GLY A 30 -14.10 -7.21 3.53
C GLY A 30 -13.08 -7.26 2.39
N LEU A 31 -13.47 -6.81 1.18
CA LEU A 31 -12.57 -6.73 0.03
C LEU A 31 -11.42 -5.74 0.27
N GLY A 32 -11.70 -4.59 0.88
CA GLY A 32 -10.67 -3.59 1.21
C GLY A 32 -9.58 -4.12 2.15
N LEU A 33 -9.98 -4.88 3.18
CA LEU A 33 -9.02 -5.49 4.13
C LEU A 33 -8.13 -6.55 3.46
N ILE A 34 -8.69 -7.38 2.59
CA ILE A 34 -7.95 -8.41 1.86
C ILE A 34 -6.93 -7.75 0.90
N SER A 35 -7.34 -6.72 0.16
CA SER A 35 -6.46 -6.00 -0.76
C SER A 35 -5.25 -5.38 -0.05
N ASN A 36 -5.48 -4.75 1.11
CA ASN A 36 -4.40 -4.13 1.88
C ASN A 36 -3.41 -5.18 2.42
N SER A 37 -3.91 -6.34 2.87
CA SER A 37 -3.07 -7.43 3.35
C SER A 37 -2.16 -7.98 2.24
N ASN A 38 -2.71 -8.17 1.03
CA ASN A 38 -1.95 -8.72 -0.09
C ASN A 38 -0.82 -7.78 -0.51
N GLN A 39 -1.09 -6.48 -0.60
CA GLN A 39 -0.09 -5.49 -0.98
C GLN A 39 1.06 -5.43 0.03
N HIS A 40 0.76 -5.49 1.34
CA HIS A 40 1.81 -5.55 2.36
C HIS A 40 2.67 -6.82 2.23
N THR A 41 2.07 -7.98 1.96
CA THR A 41 2.83 -9.22 1.78
C THR A 41 3.69 -9.22 0.51
N GLU A 42 3.21 -8.59 -0.57
CA GLU A 42 3.97 -8.43 -1.81
C GLU A 42 5.15 -7.49 -1.60
N ASN A 43 4.92 -6.33 -0.99
CA ASN A 43 5.98 -5.37 -0.68
C ASN A 43 7.04 -5.98 0.25
N LEU A 44 6.62 -6.75 1.26
CA LEU A 44 7.54 -7.50 2.12
C LEU A 44 8.37 -8.52 1.34
N ALA A 45 7.76 -9.24 0.40
CA ALA A 45 8.49 -10.19 -0.44
C ALA A 45 9.52 -9.47 -1.34
N PHE A 46 9.16 -8.31 -1.90
CA PHE A 46 10.04 -7.54 -2.78
C PHE A 46 11.19 -6.87 -2.01
N VAL A 47 10.95 -6.37 -0.81
CA VAL A 47 12.00 -5.82 0.07
C VAL A 47 12.96 -6.91 0.55
N ASN A 48 12.47 -8.12 0.85
CA ASN A 48 13.32 -9.23 1.27
C ASN A 48 14.19 -9.80 0.15
N GLN A 49 13.76 -9.62 -1.10
CA GLN A 49 14.46 -10.09 -2.30
C GLN A 49 14.45 -8.98 -3.35
N PRO A 50 15.26 -7.92 -3.15
CA PRO A 50 15.29 -6.80 -4.07
C PRO A 50 15.88 -7.24 -5.41
N HIS A 51 15.36 -6.68 -6.48
CA HIS A 51 15.84 -6.90 -7.84
C HIS A 51 16.23 -5.58 -8.49
N LYS A 52 17.24 -5.66 -9.35
CA LYS A 52 17.61 -4.53 -10.20
C LYS A 52 16.39 -4.08 -11.00
N GLY A 53 16.06 -2.80 -10.92
CA GLY A 53 14.91 -2.20 -11.58
C GLY A 53 13.72 -1.96 -10.67
N ASP A 54 13.65 -2.57 -9.49
CA ASP A 54 12.60 -2.26 -8.51
C ASP A 54 12.58 -0.77 -8.17
N VAL A 55 11.38 -0.21 -8.00
CA VAL A 55 11.16 1.18 -7.63
C VAL A 55 10.38 1.22 -6.32
N TYR A 56 10.99 1.79 -5.28
CA TYR A 56 10.37 1.97 -3.98
C TYR A 56 9.73 3.33 -3.90
N HIS A 57 8.43 3.35 -3.62
CA HIS A 57 7.70 4.56 -3.27
C HIS A 57 7.98 4.85 -1.81
N ILE A 58 8.65 5.97 -1.54
CA ILE A 58 9.06 6.34 -0.18
C ILE A 58 8.34 7.57 0.33
N ARG A 59 8.10 7.62 1.64
CA ARG A 59 7.77 8.83 2.39
C ARG A 59 9.06 9.43 2.95
N THR A 60 9.31 10.70 2.65
CA THR A 60 10.49 11.41 3.15
C THR A 60 10.24 11.95 4.56
N GLU A 61 11.30 12.33 5.28
CA GLU A 61 11.21 12.86 6.65
C GLU A 61 10.29 14.08 6.77
N ASN A 62 10.18 14.85 5.68
CA ASN A 62 9.32 16.04 5.59
C ASN A 62 7.83 15.70 5.34
N GLY A 63 7.49 14.41 5.25
CA GLY A 63 6.13 13.93 4.94
C GLY A 63 5.75 13.97 3.46
N ASN A 64 6.69 14.32 2.57
CA ASN A 64 6.50 14.22 1.13
C ASN A 64 6.76 12.79 0.65
N TYR A 65 6.63 12.57 -0.66
CA TYR A 65 6.83 11.29 -1.32
C TYR A 65 7.87 11.42 -2.42
N SER A 66 8.70 10.39 -2.57
CA SER A 66 9.73 10.30 -3.60
C SER A 66 9.94 8.84 -4.02
N LEU A 67 10.93 8.59 -4.87
CA LEU A 67 11.25 7.27 -5.41
C LEU A 67 12.71 6.89 -5.12
N LEU A 68 12.94 5.61 -4.81
CA LEU A 68 14.27 5.00 -4.82
C LEU A 68 14.28 3.86 -5.83
N LYS A 69 15.23 3.85 -6.77
CA LYS A 69 15.33 2.80 -7.81
C LYS A 69 16.52 1.90 -7.58
N VAL A 70 16.31 0.59 -7.55
CA VAL A 70 17.39 -0.39 -7.38
C VAL A 70 18.24 -0.46 -8.65
N GLN A 71 19.51 -0.08 -8.51
CA GLN A 71 20.50 -0.17 -9.58
C GLN A 71 21.25 -1.51 -9.58
N GLU A 72 21.62 -1.99 -8.38
CA GLU A 72 22.40 -3.21 -8.19
C GLU A 72 22.13 -3.81 -6.81
N VAL A 73 22.17 -5.13 -6.71
CA VAL A 73 22.03 -5.88 -5.45
C VAL A 73 23.28 -6.75 -5.28
N GLY A 74 23.98 -6.57 -4.16
CA GLY A 74 25.24 -7.23 -3.86
C GLY A 74 25.25 -7.78 -2.43
N GLY A 75 25.02 -9.09 -2.29
CA GLY A 75 24.95 -9.73 -0.98
C GLY A 75 23.84 -9.11 -0.11
N ASN A 76 24.24 -8.45 0.98
CA ASN A 76 23.30 -7.78 1.90
C ASN A 76 23.16 -6.27 1.63
N THR A 77 23.75 -5.77 0.54
CA THR A 77 23.76 -4.35 0.19
C THR A 77 22.99 -4.13 -1.11
N VAL A 78 22.23 -3.05 -1.15
CA VAL A 78 21.43 -2.61 -2.30
C VAL A 78 21.87 -1.20 -2.67
N ARG A 79 22.25 -1.03 -3.94
CA ARG A 79 22.59 0.27 -4.52
C ARG A 79 21.35 0.88 -5.14
N LEU A 80 21.00 2.06 -4.68
CA LEU A 80 19.74 2.75 -5.00
C LEU A 80 20.04 4.11 -5.61
N LEU A 81 19.28 4.49 -6.63
CA LEU A 81 19.27 5.84 -7.18
C LEU A 81 18.09 6.58 -6.56
N ALA A 82 18.37 7.65 -5.82
CA ALA A 82 17.33 8.51 -5.28
C ALA A 82 16.76 9.41 -6.38
N ASN A 83 15.46 9.65 -6.37
CA ASN A 83 14.86 10.66 -7.23
C ASN A 83 15.23 12.07 -6.72
N ASN A 84 15.59 12.98 -7.62
CA ASN A 84 15.93 14.37 -7.28
C ASN A 84 14.70 15.22 -6.97
N TYR A 85 13.50 14.66 -7.15
CA TYR A 85 12.23 15.35 -6.94
C TYR A 85 11.40 14.66 -5.86
N GLU A 86 10.53 15.45 -5.25
CA GLU A 86 9.52 14.98 -4.30
C GLU A 86 8.15 15.55 -4.69
N THR A 87 7.10 14.88 -4.25
CA THR A 87 5.73 15.35 -4.36
C THR A 87 5.04 15.29 -3.00
N ASN A 88 4.14 16.21 -2.72
CA ASN A 88 3.31 16.16 -1.50
C ASN A 88 2.11 15.20 -1.63
N LYS A 89 1.96 14.52 -2.77
CA LYS A 89 0.83 13.62 -3.05
C LYS A 89 1.32 12.22 -3.38
N SER A 90 1.05 11.26 -2.49
CA SER A 90 1.34 9.84 -2.69
C SER A 90 0.78 9.31 -4.01
N THR A 91 -0.44 9.69 -4.38
CA THR A 91 -1.10 9.26 -5.63
C THR A 91 -0.45 9.76 -6.92
N LYS A 92 0.55 10.63 -6.83
CA LYS A 92 1.29 11.20 -7.97
C LYS A 92 2.77 10.86 -7.94
N VAL A 93 3.22 10.04 -6.99
CA VAL A 93 4.65 9.73 -6.84
C VAL A 93 5.20 8.99 -8.05
N GLU A 94 4.38 8.16 -8.69
CA GLU A 94 4.70 7.44 -9.94
C GLU A 94 5.01 8.41 -11.11
N GLU A 95 4.44 9.62 -11.12
CA GLU A 95 4.74 10.64 -12.15
C GLU A 95 6.22 11.09 -12.09
N LEU A 96 6.94 10.77 -11.02
CA LEU A 96 8.36 11.05 -10.82
C LEU A 96 9.28 9.97 -11.44
N ASP A 97 8.78 8.78 -11.82
CA ASP A 97 9.60 7.70 -12.40
C ASP A 97 9.98 8.03 -13.85
N LYS A 98 10.92 8.94 -13.99
CA LYS A 98 11.54 9.31 -15.26
C LYS A 98 13.03 9.04 -15.14
N PRO A 99 13.67 8.40 -16.13
CA PRO A 99 15.09 8.08 -16.08
C PRO A 99 15.99 9.28 -15.74
N GLU A 100 15.64 10.47 -16.22
CA GLU A 100 16.35 11.72 -15.98
C GLU A 100 16.16 12.31 -14.57
N SER A 101 15.12 11.90 -13.86
CA SER A 101 14.81 12.40 -12.51
C SER A 101 15.69 11.77 -11.44
N PHE A 102 16.33 10.64 -11.71
CA PHE A 102 17.18 9.95 -10.74
C PHE A 102 18.56 10.57 -10.63
N ALA A 103 19.11 10.56 -9.42
CA ALA A 103 20.50 10.91 -9.15
C ALA A 103 21.46 10.03 -9.97
N LYS A 104 22.62 10.58 -10.32
CA LYS A 104 23.65 9.84 -11.07
C LYS A 104 24.44 8.90 -10.18
N GLU A 105 24.64 9.29 -8.93
CA GLU A 105 25.41 8.53 -7.96
C GLU A 105 24.45 7.69 -7.11
N PRO A 106 24.68 6.37 -6.99
CA PRO A 106 23.89 5.53 -6.13
C PRO A 106 24.23 5.78 -4.66
N MET A 107 23.22 5.71 -3.82
CA MET A 107 23.38 5.51 -2.38
C MET A 107 23.33 4.01 -2.06
N GLU A 108 23.95 3.61 -0.97
CA GLU A 108 23.95 2.22 -0.50
C GLU A 108 23.09 2.10 0.75
N LEU A 109 22.16 1.14 0.74
CA LEU A 109 21.41 0.70 1.92
C LEU A 109 21.61 -0.81 2.09
N THR A 110 21.50 -1.30 3.32
CA THR A 110 21.47 -2.74 3.57
C THR A 110 20.06 -3.29 3.40
N LEU A 111 19.94 -4.61 3.24
CA LEU A 111 18.63 -5.29 3.29
C LEU A 111 17.89 -5.01 4.61
N LEU A 112 18.64 -4.91 5.71
CA LEU A 112 18.06 -4.58 7.02
C LEU A 112 17.50 -3.15 7.03
N ASP A 113 18.18 -2.20 6.40
CA ASP A 113 17.67 -0.82 6.31
C ASP A 113 16.36 -0.79 5.53
N LEU A 114 16.26 -1.48 4.38
CA LEU A 114 15.02 -1.55 3.60
C LEU A 114 13.88 -2.21 4.39
N GLN A 115 14.16 -3.26 5.16
CA GLN A 115 13.18 -3.89 6.05
C GLN A 115 12.69 -2.91 7.13
N ILE A 116 13.61 -2.18 7.77
CA ILE A 116 13.27 -1.17 8.78
C ILE A 116 12.43 -0.05 8.14
N MET A 117 12.76 0.39 6.93
CA MET A 117 11.99 1.40 6.21
C MET A 117 10.57 0.92 5.90
N LEU A 118 10.39 -0.36 5.51
CA LEU A 118 9.07 -0.94 5.31
C LEU A 118 8.28 -1.04 6.62
N GLU A 119 8.91 -1.48 7.71
CA GLU A 119 8.28 -1.57 9.04
C GLU A 119 7.86 -0.20 9.61
N LYS A 120 8.55 0.86 9.22
CA LYS A 120 8.24 2.24 9.62
C LYS A 120 7.22 2.96 8.72
N ASP A 121 6.65 2.25 7.75
CA ASP A 121 5.80 2.85 6.70
C ASP A 121 6.53 3.97 5.91
N GLU A 122 7.86 3.92 5.84
CA GLU A 122 8.67 4.79 4.98
C GLU A 122 8.65 4.28 3.55
N ILE A 123 8.73 2.96 3.32
CA ILE A 123 8.39 2.35 2.03
C ILE A 123 6.89 2.07 2.03
N ILE A 124 6.15 2.77 1.18
CA ILE A 124 4.69 2.64 1.09
C ILE A 124 4.26 1.67 -0.01
N ASP A 125 5.08 1.52 -1.06
CA ASP A 125 4.80 0.63 -2.18
C ASP A 125 6.10 0.22 -2.88
N VAL A 126 6.06 -0.91 -3.55
CA VAL A 126 7.18 -1.41 -4.36
C VAL A 126 6.68 -1.83 -5.73
N GLU A 127 7.12 -1.11 -6.76
CA GLU A 127 6.87 -1.47 -8.14
C GLU A 127 8.01 -2.33 -8.68
N ARG A 128 7.67 -3.47 -9.27
CA ARG A 128 8.60 -4.38 -9.91
C ARG A 128 8.29 -4.47 -11.42
N PRO A 129 9.25 -4.14 -12.29
CA PRO A 129 9.08 -4.22 -13.74
C PRO A 129 9.07 -5.65 -14.29
#